data_AF-A0A2D9CHI5-F1
#
_entry.id   AF-A0A2D9CHI5-F1
#
_cell.length_a   1.000
_cell.length_b   1.000
_cell.length_c   1.000
_cell.angle_alpha   90.00
_cell.angle_beta   90.00
_cell.angle_gamma   90.00
#
_symmetry.space_group_name_H-M   'P 1'
#
loop_
_entity.id
_entity.type
_entity.pdbx_description
1 polymer ?
#
loop_
_entity_poly.entity_id
_entity_poly.type
_entity_poly.pdbx_seq_one_letter_code
_entity_poly.pdbx_strand_id
1 'polypeptide(L)'
;MARKNYDAAVTNSPLISAADYGTGANKIYIKNNSTTASNSVQVELGSTNLVLGKLYGGDWAFFPYEGTNDIDITTSGSNVVVEYMVIYES
;
A
#
# COMPACT_ATOMS: atom_id res chain seq x y z
N MET A 1 -6.39 11.85 0.83
CA MET A 1 -6.26 10.55 1.51
C MET A 1 -7.40 9.65 1.06
N ALA A 2 -7.08 8.45 0.59
CA ALA A 2 -8.02 7.46 0.07
C ALA A 2 -8.09 6.24 1.01
N ARG A 3 -9.17 5.47 0.88
CA ARG A 3 -9.40 4.24 1.64
C ARG A 3 -9.80 3.12 0.67
N LYS A 4 -9.26 1.92 0.87
CA LYS A 4 -9.66 0.71 0.16
C LYS A 4 -9.97 -0.40 1.16
N ASN A 5 -11.14 -1.03 0.99
CA ASN A 5 -11.58 -2.16 1.81
C ASN A 5 -11.33 -3.46 1.03
N TYR A 6 -10.82 -4.47 1.71
CA TYR A 6 -10.63 -5.81 1.16
C TYR A 6 -11.51 -6.80 1.91
N ASP A 7 -12.55 -7.29 1.24
CA ASP A 7 -13.53 -8.23 1.81
C ASP A 7 -13.07 -9.70 1.75
N ALA A 8 -11.93 -9.95 1.10
CA ALA A 8 -11.22 -11.22 1.07
C ALA A 8 -9.71 -10.99 1.02
N ALA A 9 -8.94 -12.05 1.27
CA ALA A 9 -7.50 -12.03 1.04
C ALA A 9 -7.22 -11.75 -0.45
N VAL A 10 -6.30 -10.83 -0.71
CA VAL A 10 -5.77 -10.56 -2.05
C VAL A 10 -4.28 -10.77 -2.07
N THR A 11 -3.73 -11.05 -3.26
CA THR A 11 -2.31 -11.22 -3.50
C THR A 11 -1.90 -10.31 -4.65
N ASN A 12 -0.82 -9.55 -4.45
CA ASN A 12 -0.25 -8.60 -5.43
C ASN A 12 -1.34 -7.74 -6.09
N SER A 13 -2.26 -7.22 -5.29
CA SER A 13 -3.32 -6.35 -5.79
C SER A 13 -2.79 -4.92 -5.89
N PRO A 14 -2.98 -4.23 -7.03
CA PRO A 14 -2.55 -2.84 -7.17
C PRO A 14 -3.30 -1.95 -6.17
N LEU A 15 -2.53 -1.15 -5.43
CA LEU A 15 -3.03 -0.09 -4.56
C LEU A 15 -2.80 1.29 -5.19
N ILE A 16 -1.62 1.52 -5.77
CA ILE A 16 -1.24 2.75 -6.49
C ILE A 16 -0.58 2.32 -7.80
N SER A 17 -1.03 2.86 -8.92
CA SER A 17 -0.45 2.53 -10.23
C SER A 17 0.67 3.51 -10.58
N ALA A 18 1.75 3.01 -11.19
CA ALA A 18 2.89 3.81 -11.65
C ALA A 18 2.48 4.98 -12.55
N ALA A 19 1.48 4.77 -13.42
CA ALA A 19 1.05 5.78 -14.37
C ALA A 19 0.15 6.87 -13.75
N ASP A 20 -0.29 6.72 -12.50
CA ASP A 20 -1.22 7.67 -11.87
C ASP A 20 -0.53 8.97 -11.43
N TYR A 21 0.81 8.97 -11.29
CA TYR A 21 1.60 10.10 -10.83
C TYR A 21 2.88 10.27 -11.64
N GLY A 22 3.30 11.51 -11.87
CA GLY A 22 4.57 11.81 -12.54
C GLY A 22 5.78 11.36 -11.73
N THR A 23 6.92 11.19 -12.41
CA THR A 23 8.17 10.81 -11.74
C THR A 23 8.77 11.99 -10.97
N GLY A 24 9.28 11.76 -9.77
CA GLY A 24 9.86 12.83 -8.97
C GLY A 24 10.12 12.41 -7.53
N ALA A 25 10.27 13.38 -6.62
CA ALA A 25 10.41 13.10 -5.20
C ALA A 25 9.02 12.96 -4.55
N ASN A 26 8.19 12.03 -5.03
CA ASN A 26 6.92 11.73 -4.38
C ASN A 26 7.16 11.00 -3.06
N LYS A 27 6.13 10.91 -2.24
CA LYS A 27 6.11 10.06 -1.05
C LYS A 27 4.78 9.32 -0.95
N ILE A 28 4.81 8.18 -0.30
CA ILE A 28 3.60 7.40 -0.04
C ILE A 28 3.44 7.24 1.47
N TYR A 29 2.20 7.44 1.91
CA TYR A 29 1.71 7.01 3.21
C TYR A 29 0.78 5.80 3.01
N ILE A 30 0.98 4.74 3.81
CA ILE A 30 0.10 3.56 3.87
C ILE A 30 -0.14 3.20 5.33
N LYS A 31 -1.38 2.92 5.69
CA LYS A 31 -1.79 2.43 7.00
C LYS A 31 -2.70 1.22 6.89
N ASN A 32 -2.43 0.20 7.69
CA ASN A 32 -3.37 -0.87 7.97
C ASN A 32 -4.31 -0.40 9.09
N ASN A 33 -5.50 0.06 8.74
CA ASN A 33 -6.47 0.61 9.68
C ASN A 33 -7.29 -0.48 10.42
N SER A 34 -6.87 -1.75 10.33
CA SER A 34 -7.44 -2.84 11.13
C SER A 34 -7.17 -2.62 12.63
N THR A 35 -8.18 -2.84 13.46
CA THR A 35 -8.03 -2.92 14.92
C THR A 35 -7.62 -4.32 15.40
N THR A 36 -7.67 -5.31 14.51
CA THR A 36 -7.18 -6.67 14.77
C THR A 36 -5.69 -6.75 14.47
N ALA A 37 -4.87 -7.02 15.50
CA ALA A 37 -3.41 -7.04 15.39
C ALA A 37 -2.86 -8.11 14.44
N SER A 38 -3.55 -9.25 14.30
CA SER A 38 -3.13 -10.34 13.39
C SER A 38 -3.41 -10.05 11.91
N ASN A 39 -4.26 -9.07 11.59
CA ASN A 39 -4.50 -8.68 10.21
C ASN A 39 -3.26 -7.95 9.68
N SER A 40 -2.81 -8.35 8.50
CA SER A 40 -1.59 -7.81 7.92
C SER A 40 -1.76 -7.37 6.47
N VAL A 41 -1.03 -6.33 6.11
CA VAL A 41 -0.86 -5.82 4.75
C VAL A 41 0.63 -5.91 4.42
N GLN A 42 1.01 -6.81 3.52
CA GLN A 42 2.32 -6.77 2.88
C GLN A 42 2.30 -5.70 1.80
N VAL A 43 3.38 -4.93 1.69
CA VAL A 43 3.56 -3.88 0.68
C VAL A 43 4.68 -4.31 -0.26
N GLU A 44 4.44 -4.24 -1.56
CA GLU A 44 5.37 -4.70 -2.58
C GLU A 44 5.58 -3.68 -3.71
N LEU A 45 6.76 -3.73 -4.36
CA LEU A 45 6.93 -3.13 -5.69
C LEU A 45 6.31 -4.07 -6.74
N GLY A 46 5.22 -3.66 -7.38
CA GLY A 46 4.40 -4.55 -8.21
C GLY A 46 5.12 -5.15 -9.41
N SER A 47 6.09 -4.44 -10.01
CA SER A 47 6.86 -4.93 -11.17
C SER A 47 7.67 -6.19 -10.88
N THR A 48 8.09 -6.38 -9.63
CA THR A 48 8.96 -7.49 -9.20
C THR A 48 8.38 -8.30 -8.05
N ASN A 49 7.21 -7.90 -7.52
CA ASN A 49 6.67 -8.37 -6.25
C ASN A 49 7.70 -8.33 -5.11
N LEU A 50 8.63 -7.35 -5.16
CA LEU A 50 9.65 -7.19 -4.14
C LEU A 50 8.98 -6.69 -2.86
N VAL A 51 9.04 -7.50 -1.80
CA VAL A 51 8.47 -7.15 -0.50
C VAL A 51 9.27 -6.01 0.13
N LEU A 52 8.60 -4.88 0.35
CA LEU A 52 9.15 -3.72 1.05
C LEU A 52 8.97 -3.82 2.57
N GLY A 53 7.90 -4.48 3.00
CA GLY A 53 7.59 -4.66 4.41
C GLY A 53 6.17 -5.17 4.64
N LYS A 54 5.81 -5.30 5.92
CA LYS A 54 4.52 -5.80 6.36
C LYS A 54 4.00 -4.97 7.53
N LEU A 55 2.75 -4.51 7.40
CA LEU A 55 2.05 -3.69 8.38
C LEU A 55 1.00 -4.54 9.09
N TYR A 56 1.14 -4.73 10.41
CA TYR A 56 0.10 -5.36 11.24
C TYR A 56 -1.00 -4.35 11.58
N GLY A 57 -2.07 -4.81 12.22
CA GLY A 57 -3.21 -3.95 12.55
C GLY A 57 -2.79 -2.72 13.35
N GLY A 58 -3.04 -1.53 12.81
CA GLY A 58 -2.65 -0.25 13.40
C GLY A 58 -1.32 0.32 12.88
N ASP A 59 -0.48 -0.50 12.25
CA ASP A 59 0.81 -0.07 11.71
C ASP A 59 0.65 0.82 10.47
N TRP A 60 1.65 1.66 10.25
CA TRP A 60 1.75 2.53 9.10
C TRP A 60 3.20 2.67 8.64
N ALA A 61 3.37 3.04 7.38
CA ALA A 61 4.65 3.38 6.79
C ALA A 61 4.56 4.67 5.98
N PHE A 62 5.70 5.37 5.90
CA PHE A 62 5.90 6.52 5.05
C PHE A 62 7.26 6.39 4.37
N PHE A 63 7.28 6.42 3.04
CA PHE A 63 8.52 6.21 2.29
C PHE A 63 8.55 7.03 0.99
N PRO A 64 9.76 7.34 0.46
CA PRO A 64 9.92 7.95 -0.86
C PRO A 64 9.32 7.07 -1.95
N TYR A 65 8.79 7.70 -2.99
CA TYR A 65 8.25 7.04 -4.16
C TYR A 65 8.61 7.80 -5.42
N GLU A 66 9.14 7.11 -6.42
CA GLU A 66 9.62 7.72 -7.66
C GLU A 66 8.58 7.79 -8.77
N GLY A 67 7.38 7.20 -8.60
CA GLY A 67 6.32 7.23 -9.61
C GLY A 67 6.47 6.22 -10.76
N THR A 68 7.45 5.32 -10.75
CA THR A 68 7.69 4.39 -11.89
C THR A 68 7.26 2.96 -11.64
N ASN A 69 7.10 2.56 -10.38
CA ASN A 69 6.65 1.24 -9.98
C ASN A 69 5.22 1.30 -9.45
N ASP A 70 4.44 0.25 -9.73
CA ASP A 70 3.20 0.02 -9.00
C ASP A 70 3.54 -0.26 -7.53
N ILE A 71 2.65 0.16 -6.64
CA ILE A 71 2.64 -0.29 -5.26
C ILE A 71 1.48 -1.25 -5.10
N ASP A 72 1.84 -2.51 -4.91
CA ASP A 72 0.91 -3.60 -4.68
C ASP A 72 0.77 -3.87 -3.18
N ILE A 73 -0.31 -4.56 -2.85
CA ILE A 73 -0.49 -5.14 -1.53
C ILE A 73 -0.95 -6.60 -1.57
N THR A 74 -0.54 -7.35 -0.56
CA THR A 74 -1.11 -8.67 -0.21
C THR A 74 -1.72 -8.59 1.19
N THR A 75 -3.00 -8.96 1.34
CA THR A 75 -3.72 -8.91 2.62
C THR A 75 -3.89 -10.31 3.22
N SER A 76 -3.90 -10.39 4.56
CA SER A 76 -4.04 -11.68 5.26
C SER A 76 -5.45 -12.30 5.22
N GLY A 77 -6.47 -11.55 4.83
CA GLY A 77 -7.87 -11.98 4.96
C GLY A 77 -8.88 -10.89 4.62
N SER A 78 -10.12 -11.13 5.03
CA SER A 78 -11.24 -10.19 4.92
C SER A 78 -11.17 -9.07 5.95
N ASN A 79 -11.93 -7.99 5.71
CA ASN A 79 -12.05 -6.82 6.60
C ASN A 79 -10.72 -6.09 6.84
N VAL A 80 -9.78 -6.20 5.90
CA VAL A 80 -8.55 -5.40 5.94
C VAL A 80 -8.83 -4.06 5.26
N VAL A 81 -8.73 -2.97 6.03
CA VAL A 81 -8.93 -1.61 5.55
C VAL A 81 -7.59 -0.93 5.41
N VAL A 82 -7.24 -0.53 4.18
CA VAL A 82 -6.01 0.20 3.89
C VAL A 82 -6.34 1.66 3.65
N GLU A 83 -5.69 2.54 4.40
CA GLU A 83 -5.73 3.98 4.15
C GLU A 83 -4.40 4.41 3.54
N TYR A 84 -4.45 5.21 2.48
CA TYR A 84 -3.25 5.59 1.75
C TYR A 84 -3.33 6.99 1.14
N MET A 85 -2.16 7.54 0.84
CA MET A 85 -2.02 8.83 0.17
C MET A 85 -0.69 8.89 -0.57
N VAL A 86 -0.72 9.39 -1.81
CA VAL A 86 0.47 9.83 -2.54
C VAL A 86 0.62 11.33 -2.33
N ILE A 87 1.77 11.75 -1.82
CA ILE A 87 2.20 13.15 -1.78
C ILE A 87 3.02 13.37 -3.04
N TYR A 88 2.37 13.96 -4.04
CA TYR A 88 2.93 14.19 -5.37
C TYR A 88 3.71 15.51 -5.42
N GLU A 89 4.92 15.46 -5.98
CA GLU A 89 5.69 16.64 -6.37
C GLU A 89 5.53 16.85 -7.88
N SER A 90 5.09 18.04 -8.28
CA SER A 90 4.90 18.44 -9.68
C SER A 90 6.17 19.00 -10.33
#